data_AF-A0A1Y2H0P1-F1
#
_entry.id   AF-A0A1Y2H0P1-F1
#
_cell.length_a   1.000
_cell.length_b   1.000
_cell.length_c   1.000
_cell.angle_alpha   90.00
_cell.angle_beta   90.00
_cell.angle_gamma   90.00
#
_symmetry.space_group_name_H-M   'P 1'
#
loop_
_entity.id
_entity.type
_entity.pdbx_description
1 polymer ?
#
loop_
_entity_poly.entity_id
_entity_poly.type
_entity_poly.pdbx_seq_one_letter_code
_entity_poly.pdbx_strand_id
1 'polypeptide(L)'
;MSPAADVSDAAQNHIEGELQHPSSETQLSDEEVAVRDACIARIKSALLAQESMRVVNVALQHKLSDLFRKRRAEDKNNEPDKSVTDQDQRFANVMTSLKQLRSEYDTMERMQQQVDQEFKAKLQDRKQEFSERSEEFRKYRRQVAVSSENSRTGKSIPLKVVEQLEAQDSRKEAEVAAVRLENIKLRNKLKRH
;
A
#
# COMPACT_ATOMS: atom_id res chain seq x y z
N MET A 1 -36.95 34.62 44.96
CA MET A 1 -38.14 35.49 45.07
C MET A 1 -37.67 36.91 44.77
N SER A 2 -38.28 37.55 43.78
CA SER A 2 -38.17 38.96 43.36
C SER A 2 -38.30 39.96 44.54
N PRO A 3 -38.00 41.29 44.43
CA PRO A 3 -38.27 42.15 43.26
C PRO A 3 -37.34 43.34 42.97
N ALA A 4 -37.70 44.01 41.88
CA ALA A 4 -37.15 45.23 41.27
C ALA A 4 -37.37 46.51 42.10
N ALA A 5 -36.52 47.51 41.87
CA ALA A 5 -36.88 48.93 41.90
C ALA A 5 -35.88 49.76 41.07
N ASP A 6 -36.45 50.69 40.32
CA ASP A 6 -35.91 51.64 39.35
C ASP A 6 -36.10 53.04 39.95
N VAL A 7 -35.07 53.90 39.98
CA VAL A 7 -35.13 55.38 40.13
C VAL A 7 -33.75 55.91 39.67
N SER A 8 -33.62 56.49 38.49
CA SER A 8 -33.79 57.92 38.10
C SER A 8 -32.67 58.88 38.55
N ASP A 9 -32.24 59.62 37.53
CA ASP A 9 -31.75 61.00 37.49
C ASP A 9 -30.35 61.41 37.98
N ALA A 10 -29.83 62.34 37.17
CA ALA A 10 -28.78 63.33 37.45
C ALA A 10 -27.32 62.94 37.09
N ALA A 11 -27.00 63.02 35.80
CA ALA A 11 -25.71 63.57 35.34
C ALA A 11 -25.83 64.03 33.88
N GLN A 12 -26.09 65.31 33.67
CA GLN A 12 -25.11 66.24 33.09
C GLN A 12 -24.81 65.98 31.59
N ASN A 13 -25.60 66.59 30.72
CA ASN A 13 -25.19 66.91 29.35
C ASN A 13 -25.72 68.30 28.99
N HIS A 14 -24.94 69.33 29.34
CA HIS A 14 -25.11 70.69 28.86
C HIS A 14 -23.75 71.37 28.79
N ILE A 15 -23.03 71.18 27.68
CA ILE A 15 -21.95 72.08 27.23
C ILE A 15 -21.95 72.03 25.69
N GLU A 16 -22.80 72.84 25.06
CA GLU A 16 -22.55 73.35 23.72
C GLU A 16 -21.60 74.54 23.87
N GLY A 17 -20.37 74.40 23.38
CA GLY A 17 -19.36 75.45 23.35
C GLY A 17 -18.82 75.57 21.94
N GLU A 18 -19.14 76.70 21.30
CA GLU A 18 -18.71 77.13 19.98
C GLU A 18 -17.20 76.98 19.76
N LEU A 19 -16.81 76.21 18.73
CA LEU A 19 -15.45 76.24 18.18
C LEU A 19 -15.45 77.17 16.97
N GLN A 20 -15.18 78.45 17.23
CA GLN A 20 -14.77 79.41 16.21
C GLN A 20 -13.43 78.95 15.60
N HIS A 21 -13.41 78.81 14.28
CA HIS A 21 -12.20 78.67 13.48
C HIS A 21 -11.54 80.05 13.27
N PRO A 22 -10.32 80.31 13.77
CA PRO A 22 -9.51 81.42 13.28
C PRO A 22 -8.68 80.93 12.10
N SER A 23 -9.12 81.24 10.88
CA SER A 23 -8.27 81.20 9.68
C SER A 23 -7.24 82.33 9.78
N SER A 24 -6.10 82.05 10.38
CA SER A 24 -4.91 82.90 10.34
C SER A 24 -3.86 82.21 9.47
N GLU A 25 -3.75 82.65 8.21
CA GLU A 25 -2.58 82.35 7.38
C GLU A 25 -1.37 83.07 7.99
N THR A 26 -0.75 82.41 8.96
CA THR A 26 0.55 82.81 9.50
C THR A 26 1.60 82.28 8.54
N GLN A 27 2.31 83.17 7.83
CA GLN A 27 3.50 82.80 7.05
C GLN A 27 4.56 82.30 8.04
N LEU A 28 4.65 80.97 8.20
CA LEU A 28 5.66 80.31 9.01
C LEU A 28 7.04 80.59 8.42
N SER A 29 8.02 80.88 9.27
CA SER A 29 9.41 80.97 8.84
C SER A 29 9.91 79.62 8.32
N ASP A 30 10.88 79.63 7.39
CA ASP A 30 11.41 78.39 6.79
C ASP A 30 11.92 77.40 7.85
N GLU A 31 12.40 77.88 8.99
CA GLU A 31 12.84 77.06 10.13
C GLU A 31 11.66 76.37 10.84
N GLU A 32 10.53 77.05 11.04
CA GLU A 32 9.32 76.47 11.65
C GLU A 32 8.66 75.45 10.73
N VAL A 33 8.70 75.69 9.41
CA VAL A 33 8.28 74.72 8.40
C VAL A 33 9.17 73.47 8.45
N ALA A 34 10.49 73.63 8.55
CA ALA A 34 11.43 72.51 8.66
C ALA A 34 11.23 71.70 9.95
N VAL A 35 10.98 72.35 11.09
CA VAL A 35 10.69 71.68 12.37
C VAL A 35 9.35 70.92 12.32
N ARG A 36 8.32 71.54 11.74
CA ARG A 36 7.02 70.89 11.52
C ARG A 36 7.16 69.67 10.63
N ASP A 37 7.89 69.79 9.53
CA ASP A 37 8.06 68.69 8.57
C ASP A 37 8.89 67.55 9.17
N ALA A 38 9.90 67.86 9.99
CA ALA A 38 10.63 66.86 10.78
C ALA A 38 9.74 66.15 11.81
N CYS A 39 8.84 66.89 12.49
CA CYS A 39 7.86 66.31 13.41
C CYS A 39 6.88 65.39 12.68
N ILE A 40 6.36 65.81 11.53
CA ILE A 40 5.48 65.01 10.67
C ILE A 40 6.21 63.76 10.18
N ALA A 41 7.47 63.86 9.77
CA ALA A 41 8.28 62.72 9.35
C ALA A 41 8.46 61.70 10.48
N ARG A 42 8.71 62.17 11.71
CA ARG A 42 8.81 61.31 12.89
C ARG A 42 7.50 60.61 13.22
N ILE A 43 6.36 61.32 13.13
CA ILE A 43 5.03 60.72 13.33
C ILE A 43 4.75 59.66 12.27
N LYS A 44 5.03 59.96 10.99
CA LYS A 44 4.87 58.99 9.89
C LYS A 44 5.72 57.74 10.11
N SER A 45 6.98 57.90 10.52
CA SER A 45 7.87 56.78 10.83
C SER A 45 7.33 55.93 12.01
N ALA A 46 6.82 56.58 13.06
CA ALA A 46 6.24 55.88 14.20
C ALA A 46 4.96 55.10 13.82
N LEU A 47 4.10 55.66 12.97
CA LEU A 47 2.90 54.98 12.46
C LEU A 47 3.23 53.77 11.59
N LEU A 48 4.27 53.86 10.74
CA LEU A 48 4.75 52.72 9.96
C LEU A 48 5.31 51.61 10.87
N ALA A 49 6.07 51.97 11.90
CA ALA A 49 6.57 51.01 12.89
C ALA A 49 5.40 50.33 13.64
N GLN A 50 4.40 51.11 14.04
CA GLN A 50 3.20 50.59 14.70
C GLN A 50 2.43 49.60 13.82
N GLU A 51 2.22 49.94 12.54
CA GLU A 51 1.52 49.05 11.61
C GLU A 51 2.32 47.76 11.37
N SER A 52 3.65 47.86 11.25
CA SER A 52 4.50 46.67 11.10
C SER A 52 4.40 45.73 12.31
N MET A 53 4.40 46.28 13.54
CA MET A 53 4.24 45.51 14.76
C MET A 53 2.85 44.90 14.88
N ARG A 54 1.80 45.62 14.45
CA ARG A 54 0.43 45.12 14.45
C ARG A 54 0.27 43.91 13.51
N VAL A 55 0.83 43.97 12.30
CA VAL A 55 0.81 42.86 11.34
C VAL A 55 1.51 41.62 11.92
N VAL A 56 2.69 41.80 12.53
CA VAL A 56 3.42 40.70 13.17
C VAL A 56 2.63 40.12 14.34
N ASN A 57 2.02 40.96 15.17
CA ASN A 57 1.23 40.51 16.31
C ASN A 57 0.05 39.64 15.87
N VAL A 58 -0.71 40.06 14.85
CA VAL A 58 -1.82 39.28 14.29
C VAL A 58 -1.34 37.93 13.76
N ALA A 59 -0.22 37.90 13.03
CA ALA A 59 0.36 36.66 12.53
C ALA A 59 0.76 35.69 13.67
N LEU A 60 1.34 36.22 14.76
CA LEU A 60 1.67 35.43 15.94
C LEU A 60 0.43 34.93 16.69
N GLN A 61 -0.61 35.75 16.82
CA GLN A 61 -1.88 35.33 17.42
C GLN A 61 -2.57 34.21 16.62
N HIS A 62 -2.53 34.28 15.29
CA HIS A 62 -3.00 33.18 14.43
C HIS A 62 -2.19 31.91 14.66
N LYS A 63 -0.84 32.01 14.66
CA LYS A 63 0.03 30.87 14.90
C LYS A 63 -0.19 30.23 16.29
N LEU A 64 -0.39 31.04 17.32
CA LEU A 64 -0.74 30.55 18.66
C LEU A 64 -2.10 29.85 18.67
N SER A 65 -3.10 30.41 17.98
CA SER A 65 -4.43 29.80 17.87
C SER A 65 -4.37 28.43 17.20
N ASP A 66 -3.58 28.29 16.14
CA ASP A 66 -3.37 27.02 15.45
C ASP A 66 -2.65 26.00 16.33
N LEU A 67 -1.62 26.43 17.07
CA LEU A 67 -0.93 25.57 18.03
C LEU A 67 -1.85 25.10 19.16
N PHE A 68 -2.69 26.00 19.71
CA PHE A 68 -3.65 25.62 20.74
C PHE A 68 -4.76 24.71 20.22
N ARG A 69 -5.18 24.86 18.95
CA ARG A 69 -6.13 23.93 18.31
C ARG A 69 -5.53 22.54 18.12
N LYS A 70 -4.29 22.47 17.62
CA LYS A 70 -3.56 21.20 17.44
C LYS A 70 -3.34 20.49 18.77
N ARG A 71 -2.87 21.21 19.80
CA ARG A 71 -2.68 20.65 21.14
C ARG A 71 -3.97 20.11 21.74
N ARG A 72 -5.10 20.84 21.62
CA ARG A 72 -6.40 20.33 22.09
C ARG A 72 -6.88 19.10 21.32
N ALA A 73 -6.54 18.97 20.04
CA ALA A 73 -6.86 17.78 19.25
C ALA A 73 -5.99 16.58 19.65
N GLU A 74 -4.72 16.81 19.96
CA GLU A 74 -3.81 15.78 20.48
C GLU A 74 -4.22 15.33 21.90
N ASP A 75 -4.60 16.26 22.79
CA ASP A 75 -5.12 15.93 24.13
C ASP A 75 -6.45 15.15 24.06
N LYS A 76 -7.27 15.36 23.02
CA LYS A 76 -8.48 14.54 22.78
C LYS A 76 -8.15 13.14 22.26
N ASN A 77 -7.04 12.95 21.55
CA ASN A 77 -6.56 11.62 21.17
C ASN A 77 -5.89 10.90 22.35
N ASN A 78 -5.41 11.65 23.35
CA ASN A 78 -4.92 11.17 24.64
C ASN A 78 -6.03 11.21 25.72
N GLU A 79 -7.22 10.73 25.39
CA GLU A 79 -8.26 10.49 26.38
C GLU A 79 -7.68 9.62 27.52
N PRO A 80 -7.80 10.05 28.80
CA PRO A 80 -7.13 9.37 29.90
C PRO A 80 -7.82 8.03 30.12
N ASP A 81 -7.03 6.96 30.08
CA ASP A 81 -7.41 5.60 30.46
C ASP A 81 -8.69 5.05 29.78
N LYS A 82 -8.53 4.55 28.55
CA LYS A 82 -9.28 3.33 28.22
C LYS A 82 -8.94 2.33 29.33
N SER A 83 -9.96 1.94 30.11
CA SER A 83 -9.80 1.04 31.25
C SER A 83 -8.80 -0.06 30.92
N VAL A 84 -7.83 -0.32 31.80
CA VAL A 84 -6.83 -1.40 31.63
C VAL A 84 -7.51 -2.71 31.22
N THR A 85 -8.74 -2.94 31.70
CA THR A 85 -9.61 -4.04 31.29
C THR A 85 -9.96 -4.08 29.79
N ASP A 86 -10.22 -2.95 29.12
CA ASP A 86 -10.47 -2.87 27.68
C ASP A 86 -9.20 -3.17 26.87
N GLN A 87 -8.04 -2.70 27.36
CA GLN A 87 -6.75 -2.99 26.74
C GLN A 87 -6.41 -4.49 26.85
N ASP A 88 -6.57 -5.07 28.04
CA ASP A 88 -6.34 -6.51 28.28
C ASP A 88 -7.30 -7.37 27.46
N GLN A 89 -8.57 -6.98 27.35
CA GLN A 89 -9.56 -7.71 26.55
C GLN A 89 -9.22 -7.67 25.06
N ARG A 90 -8.81 -6.51 24.52
CA ARG A 90 -8.36 -6.40 23.13
C ARG A 90 -7.12 -7.24 22.87
N PHE A 91 -6.15 -7.20 23.78
CA PHE A 91 -4.94 -8.02 23.67
C PHE A 91 -5.29 -9.51 23.68
N ALA A 92 -6.14 -9.96 24.60
CA ALA A 92 -6.61 -11.34 24.68
C ALA A 92 -7.31 -11.79 23.38
N ASN A 93 -8.15 -10.93 22.80
CA ASN A 93 -8.82 -11.19 21.53
C ASN A 93 -7.80 -11.33 20.39
N VAL A 94 -6.84 -10.40 20.27
CA VAL A 94 -5.79 -10.46 19.23
C VAL A 94 -4.94 -11.71 19.38
N MET A 95 -4.55 -12.07 20.62
CA MET A 95 -3.80 -13.31 20.88
C MET A 95 -4.60 -14.55 20.50
N THR A 96 -5.91 -14.55 20.72
CA THR A 96 -6.79 -15.65 20.32
C THR A 96 -6.88 -15.77 18.81
N SER A 97 -7.12 -14.65 18.10
CA SER A 97 -7.14 -14.63 16.64
C SER A 97 -5.79 -15.04 16.04
N LEU A 98 -4.67 -14.63 16.63
CA LEU A 98 -3.34 -15.02 16.18
C LEU A 98 -3.12 -16.54 16.34
N LYS A 99 -3.54 -17.12 17.47
CA LYS A 99 -3.48 -18.57 17.69
C LYS A 99 -4.35 -19.34 16.69
N GLN A 100 -5.56 -18.85 16.43
CA GLN A 100 -6.46 -19.43 15.43
C GLN A 100 -5.82 -19.39 14.04
N LEU A 101 -5.34 -18.23 13.60
CA LEU A 101 -4.72 -18.05 12.29
C LEU A 101 -3.49 -18.94 12.12
N ARG A 102 -2.67 -19.08 13.17
CA ARG A 102 -1.54 -20.01 13.16
C ARG A 102 -1.99 -21.46 13.01
N SER A 103 -3.01 -21.88 13.77
CA SER A 103 -3.56 -23.23 13.66
C SER A 103 -4.16 -23.51 12.28
N GLU A 104 -4.84 -22.53 11.68
CA GLU A 104 -5.37 -22.61 10.32
C GLU A 104 -4.23 -22.75 9.30
N TYR A 105 -3.19 -21.95 9.43
CA TYR A 105 -2.00 -22.03 8.59
C TYR A 105 -1.33 -23.41 8.67
N ASP A 106 -1.08 -23.91 9.87
CA ASP A 106 -0.47 -25.23 10.10
C ASP A 106 -1.36 -26.36 9.54
N THR A 107 -2.68 -26.17 9.53
CA THR A 107 -3.63 -27.13 8.94
C THR A 107 -3.57 -27.07 7.41
N MET A 108 -3.60 -25.87 6.83
CA MET A 108 -3.47 -25.68 5.38
C MET A 108 -2.13 -26.20 4.85
N GLU A 109 -1.04 -25.96 5.57
CA GLU A 109 0.28 -26.49 5.21
C GLU A 109 0.29 -28.01 5.20
N ARG A 110 -0.25 -28.66 6.24
CA ARG A 110 -0.36 -30.13 6.29
C ARG A 110 -1.22 -30.68 5.16
N MET A 111 -2.36 -30.05 4.87
CA MET A 111 -3.23 -30.45 3.75
C MET A 111 -2.51 -30.32 2.41
N GLN A 112 -1.80 -29.21 2.18
CA GLN A 112 -1.03 -29.00 0.95
C GLN A 112 0.08 -30.04 0.81
N GLN A 113 0.81 -30.33 1.90
CA GLN A 113 1.85 -31.35 1.90
C GLN A 113 1.29 -32.75 1.60
N GLN A 114 0.10 -33.10 2.13
CA GLN A 114 -0.57 -34.36 1.81
C GLN A 114 -0.93 -34.44 0.34
N VAL A 115 -1.55 -33.38 -0.21
CA VAL A 115 -1.92 -33.31 -1.64
C VAL A 115 -0.68 -33.44 -2.54
N ASP A 116 0.42 -32.75 -2.19
CA ASP A 116 1.67 -32.84 -2.95
C ASP A 116 2.27 -34.25 -2.91
N GLN A 117 2.23 -34.92 -1.76
CA GLN A 117 2.68 -36.30 -1.61
C GLN A 117 1.82 -37.27 -2.42
N GLU A 118 0.49 -37.12 -2.38
CA GLU A 118 -0.42 -37.93 -3.19
C GLU A 118 -0.17 -37.77 -4.68
N PHE A 119 0.00 -36.54 -5.18
CA PHE A 119 0.27 -36.32 -6.60
C PHE A 119 1.64 -36.85 -7.01
N LYS A 120 2.65 -36.77 -6.15
CA LYS A 120 3.97 -37.39 -6.38
C LYS A 120 3.85 -38.91 -6.45
N ALA A 121 3.12 -39.54 -5.53
CA ALA A 121 2.88 -40.98 -5.54
C ALA A 121 2.14 -41.42 -6.82
N LYS A 122 1.01 -40.77 -7.15
CA LYS A 122 0.26 -41.04 -8.39
C LYS A 122 1.12 -40.88 -9.64
N LEU A 123 1.97 -39.87 -9.69
CA LEU A 123 2.90 -39.67 -10.81
C LEU A 123 3.94 -40.79 -10.89
N GLN A 124 4.48 -41.23 -9.75
CA GLN A 124 5.43 -42.34 -9.69
C GLN A 124 4.79 -43.65 -10.14
N ASP A 125 3.61 -43.98 -9.62
CA ASP A 125 2.86 -45.18 -9.99
C ASP A 125 2.57 -45.20 -11.50
N ARG A 126 2.13 -44.06 -12.05
CA ARG A 126 1.85 -43.98 -13.48
C ARG A 126 3.10 -44.10 -14.35
N LYS A 127 4.23 -43.58 -13.89
CA LYS A 127 5.53 -43.75 -14.57
C LYS A 127 5.98 -45.20 -14.54
N GLN A 128 5.80 -45.88 -13.41
CA GLN A 128 6.14 -47.29 -13.26
C GLN A 128 5.29 -48.16 -14.18
N GLU A 129 3.96 -47.98 -14.14
CA GLU A 129 3.00 -48.68 -15.01
C GLU A 129 3.33 -48.47 -16.50
N PHE A 130 3.71 -47.24 -16.88
CA PHE A 130 4.15 -46.96 -18.25
C PHE A 130 5.46 -47.68 -18.60
N SER A 131 6.45 -47.68 -17.71
CA SER A 131 7.73 -48.35 -17.93
C SER A 131 7.53 -49.85 -18.13
N GLU A 132 6.75 -50.49 -17.27
CA GLU A 132 6.46 -51.92 -17.33
C GLU A 132 5.78 -52.29 -18.66
N ARG A 133 4.69 -51.60 -19.03
CA ARG A 133 4.02 -51.85 -20.31
C ARG A 133 4.90 -51.55 -21.51
N SER A 134 5.73 -50.51 -21.43
CA SER A 134 6.66 -50.17 -22.51
C SER A 134 7.70 -51.25 -22.70
N GLU A 135 8.22 -51.82 -21.61
CA GLU A 135 9.16 -52.95 -21.65
C GLU A 135 8.50 -54.23 -22.18
N GLU A 136 7.29 -54.54 -21.72
CA GLU A 136 6.50 -55.67 -22.23
C GLU A 136 6.27 -55.56 -23.73
N PHE A 137 5.84 -54.39 -24.20
CA PHE A 137 5.61 -54.14 -25.62
C PHE A 137 6.90 -54.23 -26.44
N ARG A 138 8.02 -53.75 -25.89
CA ARG A 138 9.33 -53.89 -26.53
C ARG A 138 9.74 -55.36 -26.67
N LYS A 139 9.57 -56.15 -25.60
CA LYS A 139 9.83 -57.60 -25.64
C LYS A 139 8.95 -58.30 -26.68
N TYR A 140 7.67 -57.95 -26.73
CA TYR A 140 6.73 -58.48 -27.72
C TYR A 140 7.16 -58.14 -29.16
N ARG A 141 7.47 -56.87 -29.45
CA ARG A 141 8.00 -56.44 -30.76
C ARG A 141 9.25 -57.23 -31.15
N ARG A 142 10.18 -57.39 -30.22
CA ARG A 142 11.41 -58.17 -30.44
C ARG A 142 11.11 -59.63 -30.76
N GLN A 143 10.21 -60.25 -29.99
CA GLN A 143 9.78 -61.64 -30.24
C GLN A 143 9.21 -61.80 -31.65
N VAL A 144 8.29 -60.92 -32.05
CA VAL A 144 7.70 -60.92 -33.39
C VAL A 144 8.75 -60.71 -34.47
N ALA A 145 9.69 -59.78 -34.28
CA ALA A 145 10.75 -59.49 -35.24
C ALA A 145 11.70 -60.68 -35.44
N VAL A 146 12.06 -61.39 -34.37
CA VAL A 146 12.92 -62.59 -34.44
C VAL A 146 12.19 -63.76 -35.11
N SER A 147 10.88 -63.92 -34.86
CA SER A 147 10.07 -64.95 -35.53
C SER A 147 9.69 -64.63 -36.97
N SER A 148 9.98 -63.41 -37.44
CA SER A 148 9.62 -62.97 -38.78
C SER A 148 10.63 -63.44 -39.82
N GLU A 149 10.15 -63.64 -41.05
CA GLU A 149 10.94 -64.05 -42.20
C GLU A 149 11.01 -62.95 -43.26
N ASN A 150 12.10 -62.91 -44.00
CA ASN A 150 12.31 -61.97 -45.09
C ASN A 150 11.45 -62.38 -46.29
N SER A 151 10.53 -61.50 -46.70
CA SER A 151 9.55 -61.77 -47.77
C SER A 151 10.17 -62.16 -49.13
N ARG A 152 11.43 -61.78 -49.40
CA ARG A 152 12.13 -62.13 -50.65
C ARG A 152 12.89 -63.45 -50.59
N THR A 153 13.34 -63.87 -49.40
CA THR A 153 14.24 -65.02 -49.25
C THR A 153 13.67 -66.15 -48.40
N GLY A 154 12.56 -65.93 -47.68
CA GLY A 154 11.94 -66.88 -46.76
C GLY A 154 12.80 -67.21 -45.53
N LYS A 155 13.94 -66.52 -45.33
CA LYS A 155 14.84 -66.75 -44.20
C LYS A 155 14.47 -65.84 -43.03
N SER A 156 14.63 -66.33 -41.81
CA SER A 156 14.49 -65.51 -40.60
C SER A 156 15.37 -64.26 -40.66
N ILE A 157 14.86 -63.15 -40.12
CA ILE A 157 15.57 -61.87 -40.08
C ILE A 157 16.81 -62.00 -39.16
N PRO A 158 18.01 -61.60 -39.60
CA PRO A 158 19.21 -61.66 -38.76
C PRO A 158 19.08 -60.79 -37.50
N LEU A 159 19.52 -61.32 -36.35
CA LEU A 159 19.47 -60.62 -35.05
C LEU A 159 20.08 -59.21 -35.09
N LYS A 160 21.20 -59.04 -35.80
CA LYS A 160 21.86 -57.73 -35.97
C LYS A 160 20.95 -56.69 -36.63
N VAL A 161 20.11 -57.11 -37.57
CA VAL A 161 19.15 -56.22 -38.24
C VAL A 161 18.02 -55.85 -37.27
N VAL A 162 17.53 -56.80 -36.48
CA VAL A 162 16.53 -56.54 -35.43
C VAL A 162 17.05 -55.52 -34.42
N GLU A 163 18.28 -55.68 -33.94
CA GLU A 163 18.91 -54.72 -33.02
C GLU A 163 19.06 -53.32 -33.62
N GLN A 164 19.41 -53.24 -34.90
CA GLN A 164 19.51 -51.96 -35.61
C GLN A 164 18.14 -51.28 -35.74
N LEU A 165 17.08 -52.04 -36.04
CA LEU A 165 15.72 -51.52 -36.10
C LEU A 165 15.24 -51.04 -34.72
N GLU A 166 15.48 -51.81 -33.65
CA GLU A 166 15.15 -51.40 -32.29
C GLU A 166 15.87 -50.11 -31.87
N ALA A 167 17.15 -49.96 -32.26
CA ALA A 167 17.91 -48.74 -31.99
C ALA A 167 17.36 -47.54 -32.77
N GLN A 168 16.94 -47.74 -34.02
CA GLN A 168 16.31 -46.69 -34.83
C GLN A 168 14.94 -46.29 -34.25
N ASP A 169 14.11 -47.25 -33.87
CA ASP A 169 12.81 -47.00 -33.24
C ASP A 169 12.98 -46.21 -31.95
N SER A 170 13.92 -46.60 -31.08
CA SER A 170 14.18 -45.89 -29.83
C SER A 170 14.62 -44.44 -30.04
N ARG A 171 15.44 -44.16 -31.06
CA ARG A 171 15.81 -42.78 -31.43
C ARG A 171 14.61 -41.99 -31.91
N LYS A 172 13.76 -42.60 -32.75
CA LYS A 172 12.54 -41.95 -33.27
C LYS A 172 11.50 -41.70 -32.17
N GLU A 173 11.33 -42.64 -31.25
CA GLU A 173 10.48 -42.45 -30.07
C GLU A 173 10.96 -41.25 -29.23
N ALA A 174 12.28 -41.09 -29.04
CA ALA A 174 12.85 -39.95 -28.33
C ALA A 174 12.63 -38.61 -29.05
N GLU A 175 12.83 -38.56 -30.38
CA GLU A 175 12.55 -37.38 -31.21
C GLU A 175 11.08 -36.95 -31.09
N VAL A 176 10.16 -37.91 -31.24
CA VAL A 176 8.72 -37.66 -31.13
C VAL A 176 8.35 -37.19 -29.72
N ALA A 177 8.92 -37.78 -28.68
CA ALA A 177 8.70 -37.35 -27.30
C ALA A 177 9.15 -35.91 -27.07
N ALA A 178 10.31 -35.51 -27.61
CA ALA A 178 10.83 -34.14 -27.51
C ALA A 178 9.88 -33.14 -28.18
N VAL A 179 9.43 -33.42 -29.42
CA VAL A 179 8.48 -32.57 -30.15
C VAL A 179 7.12 -32.49 -29.46
N ARG A 180 6.62 -33.60 -28.88
CA ARG A 180 5.39 -33.58 -28.09
C ARG A 180 5.51 -32.70 -26.85
N LEU A 181 6.64 -32.80 -26.14
CA LEU A 181 6.94 -31.95 -24.99
C LEU A 181 6.97 -30.47 -25.36
N GLU A 182 7.59 -30.12 -26.48
CA GLU A 182 7.61 -28.75 -27.00
C GLU A 182 6.20 -28.26 -27.34
N ASN A 183 5.41 -29.07 -28.05
CA ASN A 183 4.02 -28.74 -28.36
C ASN A 183 3.17 -28.52 -27.10
N ILE A 184 3.32 -29.38 -26.08
CA ILE A 184 2.63 -29.21 -24.80
C ILE A 184 3.05 -27.89 -24.13
N LYS A 185 4.36 -27.56 -24.12
CA LYS A 185 4.86 -26.30 -23.58
C LYS A 185 4.25 -25.10 -24.32
N LEU A 186 4.22 -25.11 -25.65
CA LEU A 186 3.66 -24.04 -26.47
C LEU A 186 2.15 -23.87 -26.21
N ARG A 187 1.38 -24.97 -26.20
CA ARG A 187 -0.05 -24.95 -25.86
C ARG A 187 -0.30 -24.38 -24.47
N ASN A 188 0.53 -24.72 -23.50
CA ASN A 188 0.42 -24.20 -22.14
C ASN A 188 0.80 -22.72 -22.01
N LYS A 189 1.67 -22.19 -22.88
CA LYS A 189 1.95 -20.75 -22.96
C LYS A 189 0.75 -19.99 -23.53
N LEU A 190 0.17 -20.50 -24.62
CA LEU A 190 -1.00 -19.88 -25.27
C LEU A 190 -2.23 -19.85 -24.36
N LYS A 191 -2.42 -20.85 -23.49
CA LYS A 191 -3.55 -20.87 -22.54
C LYS A 191 -3.41 -19.90 -21.36
N ARG A 192 -2.22 -19.35 -21.11
CA ARG A 192 -1.95 -18.42 -19.99
C ARG A 192 -2.09 -16.95 -20.40
N HIS A 193 -2.23 -16.67 -21.69
CA HIS A 193 -2.51 -15.36 -22.26
C HIS A 193 -3.93 -15.33 -22.81
#